data_AF-A0A0D2NW12-F1
#
_entry.id   AF-A0A0D2NW12-F1
#
_cell.length_a   1.000
_cell.length_b   1.000
_cell.length_c   1.000
_cell.angle_alpha   90.00
_cell.angle_beta   90.00
_cell.angle_gamma   90.00
#
_symmetry.space_group_name_H-M   'P 1'
#
loop_
_entity.id
_entity.type
_entity.pdbx_description
1 polymer ?
#
loop_
_entity_poly.entity_id
_entity_poly.type
_entity_poly.pdbx_seq_one_letter_code
_entity_poly.pdbx_strand_id
1 'polypeptide(L)'
;SAKFLGVIVDNQLRWKEQGAAALRKGQAWVGQICRLSQTTKGVSRAHMRRLYLSIAVPRMLYAADVFLTPQTRRTISCTAQKSGHAIITKLASIQRRAAIGITGGMRSSPTDLLDSLAGLLPFHILVDQ
;
A
#
# COMPACT_ATOMS: atom_id res chain seq x y z
N SER A 1 -6.89 16.89 15.86
CA SER A 1 -6.31 15.53 15.70
C SER A 1 -5.09 15.40 16.60
N ALA A 2 -4.91 14.24 17.23
CA ALA A 2 -3.76 13.94 18.07
C ALA A 2 -2.85 12.91 17.38
N LYS A 3 -1.54 12.97 17.62
CA LYS A 3 -0.59 11.98 17.12
C LYS A 3 -0.21 11.02 18.24
N PHE A 4 -0.51 9.75 18.07
CA PHE A 4 -0.13 8.70 19.01
C PHE A 4 0.65 7.61 18.28
N LEU A 5 1.89 7.35 18.70
CA LEU A 5 2.79 6.37 18.06
C LEU A 5 2.96 6.56 16.54
N GLY A 6 2.77 7.79 16.02
CA GLY A 6 2.84 8.08 14.59
C GLY A 6 1.54 7.80 13.81
N VAL A 7 0.47 7.42 14.49
CA VAL A 7 -0.91 7.35 13.98
C VAL A 7 -1.62 8.69 14.25
N ILE A 8 -2.28 9.24 13.23
CA ILE A 8 -3.12 10.43 13.37
C ILE A 8 -4.52 9.96 13.77
N VAL A 9 -4.89 10.28 15.01
CA VAL A 9 -6.22 9.98 15.56
C VAL A 9 -7.05 11.26 15.53
N ASP A 10 -8.15 11.22 14.79
CA ASP A 10 -9.15 12.28 14.81
C ASP A 10 -10.21 11.98 15.87
N ASN A 11 -10.78 13.03 16.48
CA ASN A 11 -11.79 12.91 17.54
C ASN A 11 -13.07 12.22 17.02
N GLN A 12 -13.32 12.33 15.71
CA GLN A 12 -14.43 11.63 15.04
C GLN A 12 -14.02 10.29 14.41
N LEU A 13 -12.81 9.77 14.70
CA LEU A 13 -12.25 8.55 14.10
C LEU A 13 -12.34 8.54 12.57
N ARG A 14 -12.24 9.73 11.95
CA ARG A 14 -12.22 9.88 10.50
C ARG A 14 -10.82 9.56 9.98
N TRP A 15 -10.60 8.32 9.59
CA TRP A 15 -9.31 7.81 9.10
C TRP A 15 -8.82 8.38 7.75
N LYS A 16 -9.40 9.49 7.27
CA LYS A 16 -9.04 10.11 5.99
C LYS A 16 -7.62 10.69 6.01
N GLU A 17 -7.26 11.40 7.08
CA GLU A 17 -5.93 12.00 7.23
C GLU A 17 -4.85 10.91 7.35
N GLN A 18 -5.12 9.87 8.16
CA GLN A 18 -4.22 8.73 8.30
C GLN A 18 -4.06 7.97 6.98
N GLY A 19 -5.16 7.71 6.26
CA GLY A 19 -5.12 7.09 4.94
C GLY A 19 -4.31 7.90 3.93
N ALA A 20 -4.49 9.22 3.90
CA ALA A 20 -3.69 10.11 3.04
C ALA A 20 -2.19 10.08 3.42
N ALA A 21 -1.87 10.04 4.72
CA ALA A 21 -0.49 9.93 5.19
C ALA A 21 0.15 8.59 4.81
N ALA A 22 -0.58 7.48 4.93
CA ALA A 22 -0.14 6.15 4.50
C ALA A 22 0.11 6.11 2.98
N LEU A 23 -0.81 6.67 2.18
CA LEU A 23 -0.65 6.78 0.73
C LEU A 23 0.58 7.60 0.35
N ARG A 24 0.80 8.75 0.99
CA ARG A 24 1.98 9.59 0.75
C ARG A 24 3.28 8.85 1.05
N LYS A 25 3.34 8.11 2.16
CA LYS A 25 4.50 7.28 2.52
C LYS A 25 4.75 6.20 1.46
N GLY A 26 3.71 5.47 1.06
CA GLY A 26 3.80 4.44 0.03
C GLY A 26 4.28 5.00 -1.31
N GLN A 27 3.70 6.11 -1.77
CA GLN A 27 4.10 6.77 -3.02
C GLN A 27 5.55 7.26 -3.00
N ALA A 28 6.02 7.82 -1.89
CA ALA A 28 7.40 8.28 -1.75
C ALA A 28 8.39 7.12 -1.89
N TRP A 29 8.16 6.02 -1.16
CA TRP A 29 9.03 4.84 -1.19
C TRP A 29 8.98 4.11 -2.53
N VAL A 30 7.78 3.86 -3.07
CA VAL A 30 7.66 3.22 -4.39
C VAL A 30 8.26 4.10 -5.48
N GLY A 31 8.11 5.42 -5.39
CA GLY A 31 8.78 6.36 -6.29
C GLY A 31 10.30 6.25 -6.24
N GLN A 32 10.89 6.08 -5.05
CA GLN A 32 12.33 5.83 -4.90
C GLN A 32 12.75 4.47 -5.47
N ILE A 33 12.01 3.41 -5.18
CA ILE A 33 12.30 2.05 -5.68
C ILE A 33 12.22 2.01 -7.21
N CYS A 34 11.20 2.62 -7.82
CA CYS A 34 11.09 2.72 -9.27
C CYS A 34 12.18 3.58 -9.91
N ARG A 35 12.78 4.53 -9.18
CA ARG A 35 13.95 5.28 -9.68
C ARG A 35 15.22 4.43 -9.68
N LEU A 36 15.33 3.46 -8.77
CA LEU A 36 16.44 2.50 -8.70
C LEU A 36 16.32 1.36 -9.72
N SER A 37 15.11 1.14 -10.27
CA SER A 37 14.81 0.04 -11.19
C SER A 37 15.20 0.31 -12.66
N GLN A 38 16.13 1.23 -12.94
CA GLN A 38 16.48 1.62 -14.31
C GLN A 38 16.93 0.41 -15.15
N THR A 39 16.46 0.34 -16.38
CA THR A 39 16.60 -0.84 -17.26
C THR A 39 18.04 -1.16 -17.66
N THR A 40 18.96 -0.19 -17.63
CA THR A 40 20.32 -0.35 -18.17
C THR A 40 21.40 -0.60 -17.11
N LYS A 41 21.20 -0.11 -15.88
CA LYS A 41 22.16 -0.24 -14.74
C LYS A 41 21.43 -0.40 -13.39
N GLY A 42 20.22 -0.94 -13.42
CA GLY A 42 19.35 -1.01 -12.25
C GLY A 42 19.72 -2.11 -11.27
N VAL A 43 19.14 -1.98 -10.08
CA VAL A 43 19.20 -3.00 -9.03
C VAL A 43 18.46 -4.26 -9.49
N SER A 44 19.00 -5.45 -9.20
CA SER A 44 18.35 -6.72 -9.55
C SER A 44 16.94 -6.83 -8.93
N ARG A 45 16.02 -7.45 -9.69
CA ARG A 45 14.60 -7.62 -9.32
C ARG A 45 14.41 -8.19 -7.91
N ALA A 46 15.25 -9.15 -7.52
CA ALA A 46 15.20 -9.77 -6.19
C ALA A 46 15.48 -8.76 -5.06
N HIS A 47 16.43 -7.86 -5.25
CA HIS A 47 16.78 -6.83 -4.27
C HIS A 47 15.70 -5.74 -4.20
N MET A 48 15.12 -5.36 -5.34
CA MET A 48 13.99 -4.42 -5.36
C MET A 48 12.77 -4.97 -4.63
N ARG A 49 12.43 -6.25 -4.88
CA ARG A 49 11.38 -6.95 -4.14
C ARG A 49 11.66 -6.96 -2.64
N ARG A 50 12.90 -7.26 -2.25
CA ARG A 50 13.32 -7.27 -0.84
C ARG A 50 13.19 -5.89 -0.19
N LEU A 51 13.60 -4.82 -0.89
CA LEU A 51 13.44 -3.43 -0.41
C LEU A 51 11.97 -3.05 -0.25
N TYR A 52 11.12 -3.44 -1.20
CA TYR A 52 9.69 -3.17 -1.12
C TYR A 52 9.06 -3.86 0.10
N LEU A 53 9.30 -5.16 0.28
CA LEU A 53 8.73 -5.93 1.38
C LEU A 53 9.29 -5.53 2.75
N SER A 54 10.57 -5.18 2.85
CA SER A 54 11.20 -4.83 4.13
C SER A 54 10.98 -3.40 4.58
N ILE A 55 10.77 -2.45 3.64
CA ILE A 55 10.70 -1.03 3.97
C ILE A 55 9.35 -0.44 3.58
N ALA A 56 8.98 -0.53 2.30
CA ALA A 56 7.80 0.17 1.78
C ALA A 56 6.50 -0.37 2.39
N VAL A 57 6.36 -1.70 2.45
CA VAL A 57 5.18 -2.39 3.01
C VAL A 57 4.99 -2.03 4.49
N PRO A 58 5.96 -2.23 5.41
CA PRO A 58 5.78 -1.87 6.83
C PRO A 58 5.53 -0.37 7.05
N ARG A 59 6.14 0.51 6.25
CA ARG A 59 5.97 1.97 6.41
C ARG A 59 4.61 2.46 5.92
N MET A 60 4.06 1.82 4.90
CA MET A 60 2.77 2.15 4.31
C MET A 60 1.61 1.55 5.13
N LEU A 61 1.77 0.33 5.61
CA LEU A 61 0.75 -0.44 6.35
C LEU A 61 0.89 -0.32 7.87
N TYR A 62 1.74 0.58 8.36
CA TYR A 62 1.83 0.81 9.79
C TYR A 62 0.47 1.21 10.37
N ALA A 63 0.01 0.46 11.37
CA ALA A 63 -1.31 0.58 11.98
C ALA A 63 -2.49 0.34 11.02
N ALA A 64 -2.28 -0.38 9.90
CA ALA A 64 -3.33 -0.82 8.99
C ALA A 64 -4.50 -1.44 9.77
N ASP A 65 -4.23 -2.30 10.74
CA ASP A 65 -5.24 -3.00 11.55
C ASP A 65 -6.12 -2.08 12.38
N VAL A 66 -5.74 -0.80 12.54
CA VAL A 66 -6.50 0.20 13.30
C VAL A 66 -7.41 1.02 12.40
N PHE A 67 -6.98 1.32 11.16
CA PHE A 67 -7.70 2.23 10.26
C PHE A 67 -8.25 1.58 8.98
N LEU A 68 -7.74 0.40 8.60
CA LEU A 68 -8.21 -0.43 7.48
C LEU A 68 -9.09 -1.59 7.92
N THR A 69 -9.15 -1.90 9.23
CA THR A 69 -9.93 -3.04 9.74
C THR A 69 -11.30 -3.04 9.08
N PRO A 70 -11.65 -4.10 8.34
CA PRO A 70 -13.04 -4.30 7.98
C PRO A 70 -13.76 -4.39 9.33
N GLN A 71 -14.64 -3.43 9.55
CA GLN A 71 -15.47 -3.34 10.74
C GLN A 71 -16.48 -4.49 10.67
N THR A 72 -16.01 -5.73 10.84
CA THR A 72 -16.81 -6.97 10.92
C THR A 72 -17.77 -6.91 12.10
N ARG A 73 -17.60 -5.93 13.00
CA ARG A 73 -18.61 -5.60 13.98
C ARG A 73 -19.67 -4.68 13.33
N ARG A 74 -20.77 -5.34 12.95
CA ARG A 74 -22.12 -4.96 12.43
C ARG A 74 -22.73 -3.58 12.75
N THR A 75 -22.00 -2.60 13.28
CA THR A 75 -22.55 -1.38 13.89
C THR A 75 -21.95 -0.09 13.35
N ILE A 76 -21.20 -0.11 12.24
CA ILE A 76 -20.64 1.10 11.63
C ILE A 76 -21.40 1.52 10.37
N SER A 77 -21.63 2.83 10.22
CA SER A 77 -22.33 3.42 9.09
C SER A 77 -21.69 3.06 7.74
N CYS A 78 -22.53 2.89 6.72
CA CYS A 78 -22.12 2.61 5.34
C CYS A 78 -21.08 3.61 4.77
N THR A 79 -21.02 4.82 5.32
CA THR A 79 -20.07 5.88 4.93
C THR A 79 -18.64 5.60 5.37
N ALA A 80 -18.43 5.01 6.55
CA ALA A 80 -17.08 4.70 7.03
C ALA A 80 -16.49 3.48 6.30
N GLN A 81 -17.32 2.47 6.00
CA GLN A 81 -16.92 1.31 5.19
C GLN A 81 -16.46 1.72 3.78
N LYS A 82 -17.19 2.62 3.12
CA LYS A 82 -16.80 3.19 1.81
C LYS A 82 -15.44 3.90 1.87
N SER A 83 -15.15 4.58 2.98
CA SER A 83 -13.89 5.31 3.15
C SER A 83 -12.68 4.38 3.30
N GLY A 84 -12.83 3.26 4.01
CA GLY A 84 -11.79 2.23 4.13
C GLY A 84 -11.50 1.56 2.79
N HIS A 85 -12.53 1.11 2.08
CA HIS A 85 -12.39 0.54 0.73
C HIS A 85 -11.70 1.50 -0.25
N ALA A 86 -12.02 2.79 -0.20
CA ALA A 86 -11.36 3.79 -1.06
C ALA A 86 -9.87 3.97 -0.75
N ILE A 87 -9.43 3.73 0.49
CA ILE A 87 -8.02 3.76 0.86
C ILE A 87 -7.34 2.47 0.38
N ILE A 88 -7.99 1.31 0.55
CA ILE A 88 -7.47 0.00 0.07
C ILE A 88 -7.23 0.03 -1.43
N THR A 89 -8.19 0.52 -2.23
CA THR A 89 -8.02 0.61 -3.70
C THR A 89 -6.86 1.52 -4.10
N LYS A 90 -6.67 2.64 -3.40
CA LYS A 90 -5.54 3.53 -3.63
C LYS A 90 -4.21 2.89 -3.22
N LEU A 91 -4.15 2.15 -2.12
CA LEU A 91 -2.95 1.43 -1.71
C LEU A 91 -2.62 0.29 -2.69
N ALA A 92 -3.63 -0.43 -3.19
CA ALA A 92 -3.46 -1.42 -4.25
C ALA A 92 -2.87 -0.80 -5.53
N SER A 93 -3.25 0.44 -5.88
CA SER A 93 -2.65 1.17 -7.00
C SER A 93 -1.15 1.46 -6.80
N ILE A 94 -0.72 1.68 -5.54
CA ILE A 94 0.69 1.88 -5.19
C ILE A 94 1.45 0.56 -5.32
N GLN A 95 0.88 -0.56 -4.86
CA GLN A 95 1.46 -1.88 -5.05
C GLN A 95 1.61 -2.21 -6.54
N ARG A 96 0.58 -1.96 -7.37
CA ARG A 96 0.67 -2.17 -8.83
C ARG A 96 1.83 -1.41 -9.44
N ARG A 97 2.05 -0.15 -9.03
CA ARG A 97 3.21 0.64 -9.49
C ARG A 97 4.54 0.00 -9.06
N ALA A 98 4.62 -0.52 -7.84
CA ALA A 98 5.80 -1.26 -7.38
C ALA A 98 6.02 -2.54 -8.18
N ALA A 99 4.98 -3.32 -8.45
CA ALA A 99 5.04 -4.54 -9.24
C ALA A 99 5.54 -4.26 -10.67
N ILE A 100 5.05 -3.19 -11.31
CA ILE A 100 5.56 -2.72 -12.61
C ILE A 100 7.05 -2.38 -12.52
N GLY A 101 7.47 -1.62 -11.50
CA GLY A 101 8.88 -1.25 -11.32
C GLY A 101 9.80 -2.44 -11.07
N ILE A 102 9.34 -3.43 -10.30
CA ILE A 102 10.12 -4.64 -9.97
C ILE A 102 10.23 -5.56 -11.19
N THR A 103 9.14 -5.74 -11.93
CA THR A 103 9.10 -6.67 -13.07
C THR A 103 9.61 -6.06 -14.37
N GLY A 104 9.56 -4.73 -14.50
CA GLY A 104 9.73 -4.04 -15.77
C GLY A 104 8.55 -4.22 -16.73
N GLY A 105 7.39 -4.65 -16.23
CA GLY A 105 6.21 -4.95 -17.05
C GLY A 105 5.54 -3.73 -17.67
N MET A 106 4.62 -3.96 -18.61
CA MET A 106 3.85 -2.89 -19.24
C MET A 106 2.76 -2.35 -18.32
N ARG A 107 2.36 -1.09 -18.52
CA ARG A 107 1.24 -0.48 -17.78
C ARG A 107 -0.11 -1.14 -18.07
N SER A 108 -0.25 -1.81 -19.20
CA SER A 108 -1.44 -2.57 -19.62
C SER A 108 -1.49 -4.00 -19.09
N SER A 109 -0.40 -4.52 -18.49
CA SER A 109 -0.37 -5.89 -17.99
C SER A 109 -1.36 -6.10 -16.82
N PRO A 110 -2.05 -7.25 -16.73
CA PRO A 110 -2.94 -7.56 -15.61
C PRO A 110 -2.22 -7.49 -14.26
N THR A 111 -2.88 -6.98 -13.22
CA THR A 111 -2.25 -6.81 -11.88
C THR A 111 -1.83 -8.16 -11.30
N ASP A 112 -2.68 -9.19 -11.42
CA ASP A 112 -2.43 -10.51 -10.84
C ASP A 112 -1.18 -11.18 -11.47
N LEU A 113 -0.96 -10.94 -12.76
CA LEU A 113 0.23 -11.41 -13.47
C LEU A 113 1.48 -10.63 -13.04
N LEU A 114 1.36 -9.33 -12.79
CA LEU A 114 2.48 -8.53 -12.29
C LEU A 114 2.85 -8.92 -10.86
N ASP A 115 1.85 -9.15 -10.00
CA ASP A 115 2.07 -9.58 -8.61
C ASP A 115 2.71 -10.97 -8.58
N SER A 116 2.27 -11.93 -9.41
CA SER A 116 2.88 -13.26 -9.49
C SER A 116 4.33 -13.21 -9.99
N LEU A 117 4.61 -12.43 -11.04
CA LEU A 117 5.98 -12.23 -11.56
C LEU A 117 6.88 -11.46 -10.58
N ALA A 118 6.31 -10.54 -9.80
CA ALA A 118 7.03 -9.82 -8.74
C ALA A 118 7.17 -10.65 -7.46
N GLY A 119 6.49 -11.80 -7.35
CA GLY A 119 6.40 -12.60 -6.13
C GLY A 119 5.77 -11.82 -4.97
N LEU A 120 4.78 -10.97 -5.24
CA LEU A 120 4.02 -10.19 -4.27
C LEU A 120 2.66 -10.83 -4.03
N LEU A 121 2.14 -10.73 -2.81
CA LEU A 121 0.78 -11.17 -2.49
C LEU A 121 -0.22 -10.14 -3.04
N PRO A 122 -1.37 -10.56 -3.60
CA PRO A 122 -2.44 -9.64 -3.95
C PRO A 122 -2.82 -8.76 -2.75
N PHE A 123 -2.91 -7.45 -2.97
CA PHE A 123 -3.03 -6.47 -1.88
C PHE A 123 -4.27 -6.69 -0.99
N HIS A 124 -5.36 -7.21 -1.56
CA HIS A 124 -6.59 -7.48 -0.81
C HIS A 124 -6.40 -8.60 0.23
N ILE A 125 -5.55 -9.59 -0.06
CA ILE A 125 -5.22 -10.68 0.89
C ILE A 125 -4.27 -10.14 1.97
N LEU A 126 -3.35 -9.24 1.59
CA LEU A 126 -2.37 -8.68 2.51
C LEU A 126 -3.02 -7.86 3.63
N VAL A 127 -4.11 -7.14 3.33
CA VAL A 127 -4.83 -6.30 4.31
C VAL A 127 -5.74 -7.11 5.25
N ASP A 128 -6.07 -8.35 4.91
CA ASP A 128 -6.98 -9.21 5.69
C ASP A 128 -6.26 -10.17 6.66
N GLN A 129 -4.91 -10.11 6.71
CA GLN A 129 -4.09 -10.88 7.65
C GLN A 129 -3.98 -10.18 9.00
#